data_AF-A0A6V7IAA8-F1
#
_entry.id   AF-A0A6V7IAA8-F1
#
_cell.length_a   1.000
_cell.length_b   1.000
_cell.length_c   1.000
_cell.angle_alpha   90.00
_cell.angle_beta   90.00
_cell.angle_gamma   90.00
#
_symmetry.space_group_name_H-M   'P 1'
#
loop_
_entity.id
_entity.type
_entity.pdbx_description
1 polymer ?
#
loop_
_entity_poly.entity_id
_entity_poly.type
_entity_poly.pdbx_seq_one_letter_code
_entity_poly.pdbx_strand_id
1 'polypeptide(L)'
;ILMLVSQRAEVQIVRYLGTEAMNRQLDEDLLKQRGAGPTILECVVIIYVLGFIWQETREVFGDGLKAYLRDLWNFIDFTRNSLYVGTFLLRLTAYVQQMSEISNDESARYIPREQWGDFDPQLIAEGSFAAANVFSALKLVHLFSINPHLGPLQ
;
A
#
# COMPACT_ATOMS: atom_id res chain seq x y z
N ILE A 1 -7.51 -4.33 2.31
CA ILE A 1 -8.27 -4.57 3.58
C ILE A 1 -7.53 -3.98 4.77
N LEU A 2 -6.25 -4.33 5.03
CA LEU A 2 -5.48 -3.76 6.15
C LEU A 2 -5.38 -2.23 6.15
N MET A 3 -5.24 -1.57 4.99
CA MET A 3 -5.12 -0.10 4.90
C MET A 3 -6.44 0.64 5.17
N LEU A 4 -7.57 0.12 4.66
CA LEU A 4 -8.92 0.64 4.95
C LEU A 4 -9.36 0.35 6.40
N VAL A 5 -8.99 -0.83 6.92
CA VAL A 5 -9.17 -1.17 8.35
C VAL A 5 -8.27 -0.30 9.22
N SER A 6 -7.07 0.04 8.75
CA SER A 6 -6.11 0.92 9.43
C SER A 6 -6.59 2.37 9.49
N GLN A 7 -7.09 2.96 8.40
CA GLN A 7 -7.69 4.30 8.45
C GLN A 7 -8.86 4.34 9.44
N ARG A 8 -9.71 3.31 9.45
CA ARG A 8 -10.79 3.23 10.44
C ARG A 8 -10.26 2.99 11.86
N ALA A 9 -9.20 2.21 12.02
CA ALA A 9 -8.60 1.94 13.32
C ALA A 9 -7.91 3.17 13.91
N GLU A 10 -7.14 3.93 13.12
CA GLU A 10 -6.53 5.19 13.56
C GLU A 10 -7.62 6.20 13.95
N VAL A 11 -8.66 6.37 13.13
CA VAL A 11 -9.81 7.23 13.44
C VAL A 11 -10.50 6.79 14.74
N GLN A 12 -10.68 5.48 14.95
CA GLN A 12 -11.30 4.95 16.17
C GLN A 12 -10.40 5.12 17.41
N ILE A 13 -9.10 4.91 17.27
CA ILE A 13 -8.11 5.09 18.33
C ILE A 13 -8.08 6.55 18.75
N VAL A 14 -8.00 7.49 17.79
CA VAL A 14 -8.01 8.94 18.08
C VAL A 14 -9.34 9.35 18.70
N ARG A 15 -10.49 8.84 18.22
CA ARG A 15 -11.79 9.15 18.82
C ARG A 15 -11.95 8.65 20.25
N TYR A 16 -11.36 7.50 20.58
CA TYR A 16 -11.52 6.88 21.90
C TYR A 16 -10.49 7.38 22.92
N LEU A 17 -9.24 7.61 22.49
CA LEU A 17 -8.12 8.00 23.35
C LEU A 17 -7.72 9.47 23.22
N GLY A 18 -8.28 10.19 22.25
CA GLY A 18 -7.88 11.56 21.93
C GLY A 18 -8.54 12.64 22.78
N THR A 19 -7.79 13.70 23.01
CA THR A 19 -8.27 14.95 23.65
C THR A 19 -9.24 15.68 22.72
N GLU A 20 -10.12 16.55 23.25
CA GLU A 20 -11.10 17.31 22.44
C GLU A 20 -10.47 18.10 21.28
N ALA A 21 -9.26 18.63 21.45
CA ALA A 21 -8.51 19.29 20.38
C ALA A 21 -8.09 18.31 19.26
N MET A 22 -7.72 17.08 19.63
CA MET A 22 -7.33 16.02 18.70
C MET A 22 -8.54 15.49 17.91
N ASN A 23 -9.72 15.42 18.55
CA ASN A 23 -10.98 15.08 17.89
C ASN A 23 -11.42 16.19 16.91
N ARG A 24 -11.26 17.47 17.26
CA ARG A 24 -11.52 18.58 16.32
C ARG A 24 -10.58 18.57 15.12
N GLN A 25 -9.28 18.34 15.35
CA GLN A 25 -8.33 18.17 14.25
C GLN A 25 -8.68 16.96 13.36
N LEU A 26 -9.11 15.85 13.96
CA LEU A 26 -9.55 14.68 13.22
C LEU A 26 -10.78 15.00 12.34
N ASP A 27 -11.77 15.73 12.86
CA ASP A 27 -12.93 16.12 12.07
C ASP A 27 -12.55 17.10 10.94
N GLU A 28 -11.61 18.04 11.17
CA GLU A 28 -11.05 18.88 10.12
C GLU A 28 -10.27 18.08 9.07
N ASP A 29 -9.52 17.07 9.48
CA ASP A 29 -8.75 16.23 8.57
C ASP A 29 -9.65 15.24 7.80
N LEU A 30 -10.77 14.80 8.38
CA LEU A 30 -11.81 14.05 7.66
C LEU A 30 -12.49 14.89 6.57
N LEU A 31 -12.56 16.22 6.76
CA LEU A 31 -13.03 17.14 5.73
C LEU A 31 -11.99 17.38 4.62
N LYS A 32 -10.69 17.23 4.92
CA LYS A 32 -9.59 17.31 3.95
C LYS A 32 -9.37 15.96 3.28
N GLN A 33 -10.10 15.70 2.20
CA GLN A 33 -9.97 14.43 1.47
C GLN A 33 -8.69 14.33 0.61
N ARG A 34 -8.01 15.46 0.34
CA ARG A 34 -6.77 15.52 -0.46
C ARG A 34 -5.60 16.12 0.33
N GLY A 35 -4.39 15.66 0.05
CA GLY A 35 -3.15 16.18 0.64
C GLY A 35 -2.85 15.68 2.06
N ALA A 36 -3.50 14.60 2.51
CA ALA A 36 -3.13 13.94 3.76
C ALA A 36 -1.68 13.41 3.64
N GLY A 37 -0.85 13.76 4.63
CA GLY A 37 0.53 13.29 4.68
C GLY A 37 0.63 11.77 4.81
N PRO A 38 1.80 11.17 4.52
CA PRO A 38 2.01 9.74 4.67
C PRO A 38 1.73 9.32 6.12
N THR A 39 0.92 8.28 6.29
CA THR A 39 0.58 7.78 7.63
C THR A 39 1.77 7.06 8.25
N ILE A 40 1.82 6.98 9.59
CA ILE A 40 2.90 6.27 10.30
C ILE A 40 2.98 4.81 9.81
N LEU A 41 1.82 4.21 9.54
CA LEU A 41 1.73 2.84 9.04
C LEU A 41 2.26 2.70 7.62
N GLU A 42 2.08 3.70 6.76
CA GLU A 42 2.73 3.72 5.44
C GLU A 42 4.25 3.73 5.55
N CYS A 43 4.82 4.50 6.49
CA CYS A 43 6.25 4.47 6.76
C CYS A 43 6.74 3.08 7.19
N VAL A 44 5.99 2.39 8.05
CA VAL A 44 6.31 1.00 8.47
C VAL A 44 6.24 0.04 7.28
N VAL A 45 5.22 0.15 6.44
CA VAL A 45 5.07 -0.68 5.23
C VAL A 45 6.22 -0.41 4.25
N ILE A 46 6.67 0.83 4.09
CA ILE A 46 7.81 1.17 3.24
C ILE A 46 9.08 0.48 3.73
N ILE A 47 9.39 0.56 5.03
CA ILE A 47 10.55 -0.12 5.62
C ILE A 47 10.47 -1.63 5.40
N TYR A 48 9.28 -2.21 5.59
CA TYR A 48 9.05 -3.64 5.36
C TYR A 48 9.29 -4.04 3.89
N VAL A 49 8.73 -3.28 2.94
CA VAL A 49 8.89 -3.52 1.50
C VAL A 49 10.37 -3.38 1.07
N LEU A 50 11.11 -2.41 1.62
CA LEU A 50 12.55 -2.26 1.35
C LEU A 50 13.35 -3.49 1.79
N GLY A 51 13.00 -4.09 2.93
CA GLY A 51 13.60 -5.34 3.39
C GLY A 51 13.38 -6.49 2.41
N PHE A 52 12.17 -6.62 1.88
CA PHE A 52 11.84 -7.63 0.86
C PHE A 52 12.59 -7.41 -0.45
N ILE A 53 12.66 -6.16 -0.94
CA ILE A 53 13.40 -5.83 -2.15
C ILE A 53 14.88 -6.18 -1.99
N TRP A 54 15.47 -5.88 -0.84
CA TRP A 54 16.86 -6.23 -0.55
C TRP A 54 17.09 -7.75 -0.60
N GLN A 55 16.18 -8.53 0.01
CA GLN A 55 16.26 -9.99 -0.01
C GLN A 55 16.19 -10.53 -1.44
N GLU A 56 15.17 -10.13 -2.22
CA GLU A 56 15.02 -10.59 -3.61
C GLU A 56 16.21 -10.21 -4.48
N THR A 57 16.73 -8.99 -4.29
CA THR A 57 17.88 -8.51 -5.04
C THR A 57 19.07 -9.45 -4.81
N ARG A 58 19.31 -9.90 -3.57
CA ARG A 58 20.39 -10.86 -3.27
C ARG A 58 20.15 -12.23 -3.89
N GLU A 59 18.92 -12.74 -3.88
CA GLU A 59 18.57 -14.02 -4.51
C GLU A 59 18.76 -13.97 -6.04
N VAL A 60 18.31 -12.89 -6.68
CA VAL A 60 18.51 -12.63 -8.12
C VAL A 60 20.00 -12.54 -8.48
N PHE A 61 20.82 -11.92 -7.63
CA PHE A 61 22.26 -11.84 -7.84
C PHE A 61 22.97 -13.20 -7.66
N GLY A 62 22.44 -14.09 -6.82
CA GLY A 62 23.00 -15.43 -6.60
C GLY A 62 22.68 -16.41 -7.72
N ASP A 63 21.39 -16.54 -8.07
CA ASP A 63 20.91 -17.54 -9.02
C ASP A 63 20.90 -17.06 -10.48
N GLY A 64 20.95 -15.74 -10.68
CA GLY A 64 20.82 -15.09 -11.97
C GLY A 64 19.36 -14.89 -12.39
N LEU A 65 19.04 -13.69 -12.90
CA LEU A 65 17.68 -13.24 -13.20
C LEU A 65 16.85 -14.22 -14.05
N LYS A 66 17.47 -14.88 -15.04
CA LYS A 66 16.78 -15.77 -15.97
C LYS A 66 16.40 -17.12 -15.35
N ALA A 67 17.22 -17.63 -14.44
CA ALA A 67 16.91 -18.86 -13.71
C ALA A 67 15.88 -18.58 -12.61
N TYR A 68 16.03 -17.45 -11.92
CA TYR A 68 15.11 -16.96 -10.91
C TYR A 68 13.68 -16.77 -11.46
N LEU A 69 13.50 -16.05 -12.57
CA LEU A 69 12.16 -15.81 -13.16
C LEU A 69 11.50 -17.04 -13.79
N ARG A 70 12.25 -18.12 -14.02
CA ARG A 70 11.69 -19.38 -14.53
C ARG A 70 10.93 -20.14 -13.45
N ASP A 71 11.29 -19.91 -12.18
CA ASP A 71 10.48 -20.38 -11.07
C ASP A 71 9.24 -19.48 -10.94
N LEU A 72 8.05 -20.07 -11.15
CA LEU A 72 6.76 -19.38 -11.04
C LEU A 72 6.57 -18.74 -9.66
N TRP A 73 7.18 -19.28 -8.61
CA TRP A 73 7.06 -18.75 -7.26
C TRP A 73 7.87 -17.46 -7.06
N ASN A 74 9.11 -17.47 -7.53
CA ASN A 74 9.96 -16.28 -7.59
C ASN A 74 9.35 -15.21 -8.50
N PHE A 75 8.68 -15.60 -9.59
CA PHE A 75 7.94 -14.67 -10.42
C PHE A 75 6.77 -14.00 -9.67
N ILE A 76 6.02 -14.74 -8.85
CA ILE A 76 4.94 -14.20 -8.01
C ILE A 76 5.50 -13.22 -6.97
N ASP A 77 6.62 -13.56 -6.32
CA ASP A 77 7.28 -12.70 -5.35
C ASP A 77 7.81 -11.40 -5.97
N PHE A 78 8.49 -11.52 -7.11
CA PHE A 78 8.94 -10.37 -7.90
C PHE A 78 7.78 -9.47 -8.32
N THR A 79 6.68 -10.06 -8.79
CA THR A 79 5.47 -9.32 -9.20
C THR A 79 4.85 -8.59 -8.01
N ARG A 80 4.70 -9.26 -6.86
CA ARG A 80 4.19 -8.67 -5.62
C ARG A 80 5.04 -7.47 -5.19
N ASN A 81 6.36 -7.64 -5.14
CA ASN A 81 7.27 -6.58 -4.72
C ASN A 81 7.27 -5.41 -5.71
N SER A 82 7.20 -5.69 -7.01
CA SER A 82 7.07 -4.67 -8.05
C SER A 82 5.77 -3.87 -7.91
N LEU A 83 4.65 -4.52 -7.57
CA LEU A 83 3.38 -3.84 -7.31
C LEU A 83 3.45 -2.97 -6.05
N TYR A 84 4.11 -3.41 -4.97
CA TYR A 84 4.32 -2.57 -3.78
C TYR A 84 5.16 -1.33 -4.09
N VAL A 85 6.24 -1.48 -4.87
CA VAL A 85 7.05 -0.34 -5.34
C VAL A 85 6.19 0.59 -6.22
N GLY A 86 5.42 0.03 -7.15
CA GLY A 86 4.51 0.80 -8.00
C GLY A 86 3.50 1.61 -7.21
N THR A 87 2.85 1.01 -6.21
CA THR A 87 1.96 1.71 -5.27
C THR A 87 2.68 2.87 -4.57
N PHE A 88 3.90 2.65 -4.09
CA PHE A 88 4.67 3.71 -3.43
C PHE A 88 5.01 4.87 -4.38
N LEU A 89 5.41 4.58 -5.62
CA LEU A 89 5.70 5.60 -6.63
C LEU A 89 4.44 6.39 -7.02
N LEU A 90 3.31 5.71 -7.17
CA LEU A 90 2.03 6.35 -7.45
C LEU A 90 1.58 7.25 -6.29
N ARG A 91 1.78 6.81 -5.04
CA ARG A 91 1.55 7.62 -3.83
C ARG A 91 2.43 8.87 -3.80
N LEU A 92 3.72 8.73 -4.11
CA LEU A 92 4.65 9.86 -4.20
C LEU A 92 4.18 10.86 -5.26
N THR A 93 3.75 10.35 -6.42
CA THR A 93 3.24 11.17 -7.52
C THR A 93 1.95 11.88 -7.13
N ALA A 94 1.01 11.17 -6.48
CA ALA A 94 -0.21 11.73 -5.94
C ALA A 94 0.09 12.86 -4.94
N TYR A 95 1.05 12.66 -4.03
CA TYR A 95 1.44 13.66 -3.04
C TYR A 95 2.04 14.91 -3.69
N VAL A 96 2.97 14.75 -4.63
CA VAL A 96 3.58 15.88 -5.36
C VAL A 96 2.52 16.63 -6.17
N GLN A 97 1.63 15.91 -6.85
CA GLN A 97 0.54 16.51 -7.61
C GLN A 97 -0.43 17.28 -6.69
N GLN A 98 -0.87 16.67 -5.60
CA GLN A 98 -1.78 17.32 -4.64
C GLN A 98 -1.13 18.53 -3.98
N MET A 99 0.15 18.48 -3.63
CA MET A 99 0.88 19.63 -3.09
C MET A 99 0.91 20.78 -4.10
N SER A 100 1.15 20.47 -5.37
CA SER A 100 1.11 21.47 -6.45
C SER A 100 -0.30 22.04 -6.66
N GLU A 101 -1.34 21.21 -6.63
CA GLU A 101 -2.73 21.65 -6.78
C GLU A 101 -3.16 22.55 -5.61
N ILE A 102 -2.88 22.15 -4.37
CA ILE A 102 -3.20 22.93 -3.15
C ILE A 102 -2.44 24.25 -3.12
N SER A 103 -1.20 24.30 -3.63
CA SER A 103 -0.43 25.54 -3.73
C SER A 103 -1.02 26.54 -4.72
N ASN A 104 -1.73 26.06 -5.75
CA ASN A 104 -2.36 26.92 -6.75
C ASN A 104 -3.80 27.28 -6.36
N ASP A 105 -4.53 26.34 -5.76
CA ASP A 105 -5.91 26.51 -5.32
C ASP A 105 -6.15 25.75 -4.01
N GLU A 106 -6.37 26.49 -2.91
CA GLU A 106 -6.60 25.89 -1.59
C GLU A 106 -7.92 25.10 -1.53
N SER A 107 -8.88 25.40 -2.42
CA SER A 107 -10.14 24.67 -2.49
C SER A 107 -9.98 23.22 -2.96
N ALA A 108 -8.87 22.91 -3.65
CA ALA A 108 -8.54 21.57 -4.11
C ALA A 108 -8.42 20.55 -2.97
N ARG A 109 -8.17 21.00 -1.74
CA ARG A 109 -8.08 20.15 -0.53
C ARG A 109 -9.41 19.52 -0.13
N TYR A 110 -10.53 20.16 -0.49
CA TYR A 110 -11.88 19.78 -0.07
C TYR A 110 -12.69 19.09 -1.16
N ILE A 111 -12.08 18.79 -2.31
CA ILE A 111 -12.76 18.10 -3.41
C ILE A 111 -13.13 16.68 -2.97
N PRO A 112 -14.43 16.33 -2.99
CA PRO A 112 -14.87 15.01 -2.57
C PRO A 112 -14.40 13.93 -3.55
N ARG A 113 -14.19 12.73 -3.02
CA ARG A 113 -13.63 11.59 -3.74
C ARG A 113 -14.38 11.22 -5.02
N GLU A 114 -15.70 11.44 -5.08
CA GLU A 114 -16.49 11.12 -6.27
C GLU A 114 -16.18 12.04 -7.47
N GLN A 115 -15.54 13.19 -7.22
CA GLN A 115 -15.20 14.19 -8.24
C GLN A 115 -13.72 14.11 -8.66
N TRP A 116 -12.98 13.11 -8.18
CA TRP A 116 -11.60 12.93 -8.58
C TRP A 116 -11.53 12.46 -10.03
N GLY A 117 -10.44 12.83 -10.72
CA GLY A 117 -10.23 12.39 -12.09
C GLY A 117 -10.09 10.86 -12.18
N ASP A 118 -10.56 10.28 -13.28
CA ASP A 118 -10.55 8.82 -13.48
C ASP A 118 -9.15 8.18 -13.36
N PHE A 119 -8.10 8.95 -13.66
CA PHE A 119 -6.70 8.54 -13.59
C PHE A 119 -5.92 9.20 -12.44
N ASP A 120 -6.61 9.61 -11.37
CA ASP A 120 -5.95 10.15 -10.18
C ASP A 120 -4.92 9.13 -9.65
N PRO A 121 -3.64 9.51 -9.48
CA PRO A 121 -2.60 8.58 -9.08
C PRO A 121 -2.88 7.91 -7.73
N GLN A 122 -3.64 8.55 -6.84
CA GLN A 122 -4.06 7.97 -5.56
C GLN A 122 -5.01 6.78 -5.77
N LEU A 123 -5.97 6.89 -6.69
CA LEU A 123 -6.92 5.81 -7.00
C LEU A 123 -6.20 4.61 -7.63
N ILE A 124 -5.28 4.88 -8.56
CA ILE A 124 -4.45 3.84 -9.18
C ILE A 124 -3.57 3.18 -8.10
N ALA A 125 -2.97 3.96 -7.19
CA ALA A 125 -2.16 3.42 -6.10
C ALA A 125 -2.94 2.45 -5.20
N GLU A 126 -4.19 2.80 -4.85
CA GLU A 126 -5.07 1.94 -4.07
C GLU A 126 -5.42 0.64 -4.81
N GLY A 127 -5.70 0.72 -6.11
CA GLY A 127 -5.93 -0.45 -6.96
C GLY A 127 -4.71 -1.36 -7.05
N SER A 128 -3.53 -0.80 -7.31
CA SER A 128 -2.26 -1.53 -7.32
C SER A 128 -1.96 -2.17 -5.96
N PHE A 129 -2.27 -1.48 -4.86
CA PHE A 129 -2.08 -2.02 -3.52
C PHE A 129 -3.02 -3.19 -3.23
N ALA A 130 -4.28 -3.11 -3.68
CA ALA A 130 -5.22 -4.20 -3.59
C ALA A 130 -4.72 -5.43 -4.37
N ALA A 131 -4.21 -5.22 -5.59
CA ALA A 131 -3.61 -6.28 -6.39
C ALA A 131 -2.39 -6.92 -5.69
N ALA A 132 -1.49 -6.11 -5.12
CA ALA A 132 -0.33 -6.60 -4.36
C ALA A 132 -0.76 -7.50 -3.19
N ASN A 133 -1.84 -7.15 -2.48
CA ASN A 133 -2.37 -7.97 -1.39
C ASN A 133 -2.97 -9.29 -1.87
N VAL A 134 -3.59 -9.33 -3.06
CA VAL A 134 -4.07 -10.60 -3.66
C VAL A 134 -2.88 -11.53 -3.92
N PHE A 135 -1.80 -11.03 -4.52
CA PHE A 135 -0.58 -11.81 -4.72
C PHE A 135 0.05 -12.26 -3.40
N SER A 136 0.03 -11.41 -2.37
CA SER A 136 0.48 -11.80 -1.03
C SER A 136 -0.35 -12.93 -0.42
N ALA A 137 -1.66 -12.94 -0.65
CA ALA A 137 -2.55 -14.02 -0.17
C ALA A 137 -2.34 -15.33 -0.93
N LEU A 138 -2.08 -15.27 -2.24
CA LEU A 138 -1.76 -16.46 -3.05
C LEU A 138 -0.51 -17.19 -2.53
N LYS A 139 0.49 -16.45 -2.03
CA LYS A 139 1.68 -17.04 -1.42
C LYS A 139 1.37 -17.83 -0.14
N LEU A 140 0.37 -17.41 0.66
CA LEU A 140 -0.03 -18.13 1.88
C LEU A 140 -0.72 -19.47 1.55
N VAL A 141 -1.56 -19.50 0.52
CA VAL A 141 -2.20 -20.75 0.05
C VAL A 141 -1.14 -21.78 -0.34
N HIS A 142 -0.06 -21.31 -0.98
CA HIS A 142 1.05 -22.17 -1.35
C HIS A 142 1.82 -22.71 -0.12
N LEU A 143 2.07 -21.88 0.89
CA LEU A 143 2.71 -22.32 2.14
C LEU A 143 1.95 -23.49 2.80
N PHE A 144 0.61 -23.47 2.73
CA PHE A 144 -0.21 -24.58 3.23
C PHE A 144 -0.14 -25.84 2.38
N SER A 145 0.12 -25.72 1.07
CA SER A 145 0.31 -26.85 0.16
C SER A 145 1.63 -27.60 0.40
N ILE A 146 2.60 -26.98 1.08
CA ILE A 146 3.91 -27.59 1.42
C ILE A 146 3.84 -28.34 2.77
N ASN A 147 2.75 -28.22 3.52
CA ASN A 147 2.63 -28.86 4.83
C ASN A 147 2.44 -30.39 4.69
N PRO A 148 3.34 -31.22 5.23
CA PRO A 148 3.29 -32.69 5.09
C PRO A 148 2.04 -33.34 5.72
N HIS A 149 1.30 -32.66 6.60
CA HIS A 149 0.04 -33.16 7.16
C HIS A 149 -1.19 -32.97 6.27
N LEU A 150 -1.08 -32.26 5.14
CA LEU A 150 -2.14 -32.08 4.15
C LEU A 150 -1.83 -32.81 2.82
N GLY A 151 -0.81 -33.67 2.84
CA GLY A 151 -0.26 -34.31 1.64
C GLY A 151 -1.10 -35.36 0.89
N PRO A 152 -2.04 -36.13 1.48
CA PRO A 152 -2.61 -37.26 0.73
C PRO A 152 -3.82 -36.91 -0.15
N LEU A 153 -4.09 -35.64 -0.44
CA LEU A 153 -5.22 -35.19 -1.28
C LEU A 153 -4.77 -34.43 -2.54
N GLN A 154 -3.57 -34.73 -3.03
CA GLN A 154 -3.12 -34.40 -4.39
C GLN A 154 -2.97 -35.67 -5.23
#